data_AF-A0A7C2W5W3-F1
#
_entry.id   AF-A0A7C2W5W3-F1
#
_cell.length_a   1.000
_cell.length_b   1.000
_cell.length_c   1.000
_cell.angle_alpha   90.00
_cell.angle_beta   90.00
_cell.angle_gamma   90.00
#
_symmetry.space_group_name_H-M   'P 1'
#
loop_
_entity.id
_entity.type
_entity.pdbx_description
1 polymer ?
#
loop_
_entity_poly.entity_id
_entity_poly.type
_entity_poly.pdbx_seq_one_letter_code
_entity_poly.pdbx_strand_id
1 'polypeptide(L)'
;MTPTLERLLKQMALEQQMIREALERLADRMDKLSQVLGSLKDVAKEMRDVEGNLRRKRLNQETLRKQEEILTRMLESEKSLQKQDEKSRKREATTAKRIFTPSKAKGINPDLLKVRKELQKGLQSAFDAPIPEGYRDLVRRYYELLSESVR
;
A
#
# COMPACT_ATOMS: atom_id res chain seq x y z
N MET A 1 1.11 -18.97 -47.90
CA MET A 1 0.75 -18.70 -46.49
C MET A 1 -0.73 -19.01 -46.32
N THR A 2 -1.10 -19.77 -45.28
CA THR A 2 -2.46 -20.29 -45.09
C THR A 2 -3.44 -19.19 -44.62
N PRO A 3 -4.68 -19.15 -45.14
CA PRO A 3 -5.69 -18.14 -44.77
C PRO A 3 -6.00 -18.06 -43.26
N THR A 4 -5.78 -19.17 -42.54
CA THR A 4 -5.98 -19.30 -41.10
C THR A 4 -4.99 -18.47 -40.27
N LEU A 5 -3.72 -18.42 -40.67
CA LEU A 5 -2.70 -17.65 -39.94
C LEU A 5 -2.94 -16.14 -40.05
N GLU A 6 -3.35 -15.68 -41.23
CA GLU A 6 -3.68 -14.27 -41.44
C GLU A 6 -4.86 -13.82 -40.57
N ARG A 7 -5.90 -14.65 -40.46
CA ARG A 7 -7.05 -14.35 -39.60
C ARG A 7 -6.63 -14.25 -38.13
N LEU A 8 -5.78 -15.18 -37.68
CA LEU A 8 -5.24 -15.18 -36.31
C LEU A 8 -4.42 -13.91 -36.02
N LEU A 9 -3.54 -13.50 -36.92
CA LEU A 9 -2.71 -12.30 -36.74
C LEU A 9 -3.55 -11.01 -36.69
N LYS A 10 -4.61 -10.92 -37.50
CA LYS A 10 -5.56 -9.79 -37.44
C LYS A 10 -6.32 -9.76 -36.12
N GLN A 11 -6.73 -10.92 -35.62
CA GLN A 11 -7.39 -11.02 -34.32
C GLN A 11 -6.44 -10.58 -33.19
N MET A 12 -5.21 -11.07 -33.17
CA MET A 12 -4.21 -10.66 -32.17
C MET A 12 -3.91 -9.16 -32.24
N ALA A 13 -3.87 -8.56 -33.44
CA ALA A 13 -3.71 -7.11 -33.57
C ALA A 13 -4.89 -6.33 -32.95
N LEU A 14 -6.13 -6.79 -33.14
CA LEU A 14 -7.31 -6.21 -32.50
C LEU A 14 -7.24 -6.33 -30.98
N GLU A 15 -6.82 -7.49 -30.46
CA GLU A 15 -6.62 -7.71 -29.03
C GLU A 15 -5.56 -6.77 -28.45
N GLN A 16 -4.42 -6.60 -29.14
CA GLN A 16 -3.37 -5.65 -28.75
C GLN A 16 -3.90 -4.21 -28.73
N GLN A 17 -4.71 -3.82 -29.72
CA GLN A 17 -5.34 -2.50 -29.77
C GLN A 17 -6.25 -2.28 -28.54
N MET A 18 -7.13 -3.23 -28.22
CA MET A 18 -8.04 -3.12 -27.09
C MET A 18 -7.29 -3.00 -25.75
N ILE A 19 -6.24 -3.81 -25.55
CA ILE A 19 -5.42 -3.75 -24.35
C ILE A 19 -4.72 -2.40 -24.25
N ARG A 20 -4.14 -1.89 -25.35
CA ARG A 20 -3.49 -0.58 -25.38
C ARG A 20 -4.45 0.53 -24.97
N GLU A 21 -5.64 0.57 -25.56
CA GLU A 21 -6.66 1.59 -25.24
C GLU A 21 -7.10 1.51 -23.77
N ALA A 22 -7.21 0.29 -23.22
CA ALA A 22 -7.50 0.10 -21.81
C ALA A 22 -6.37 0.64 -20.90
N LEU A 23 -5.11 0.41 -21.27
CA LEU A 23 -3.95 0.93 -20.55
C LEU A 23 -3.87 2.47 -20.63
N GLU A 24 -4.14 3.07 -21.78
CA GLU A 24 -4.22 4.52 -21.94
C GLU A 24 -5.31 5.12 -21.04
N ARG A 25 -6.51 4.54 -21.06
CA ARG A 25 -7.62 4.96 -20.17
C ARG A 25 -7.29 4.77 -18.69
N LEU A 26 -6.56 3.71 -18.34
CA LEU A 26 -6.09 3.48 -16.98
C LEU A 26 -5.09 4.57 -16.57
N ALA A 27 -4.10 4.85 -17.42
CA ALA A 27 -3.11 5.88 -17.19
C ALA A 27 -3.77 7.26 -16.99
N ASP A 28 -4.78 7.61 -17.77
CA ASP A 28 -5.52 8.87 -17.64
C ASP A 28 -6.31 8.99 -16.32
N ARG A 29 -6.77 7.88 -15.76
CA ARG A 29 -7.48 7.87 -14.46
C ARG A 29 -6.52 7.96 -13.27
N MET A 30 -5.23 7.79 -13.50
CA MET A 30 -4.23 7.57 -12.46
C MET A 30 -3.39 8.82 -12.14
N ASP A 31 -3.99 10.00 -12.02
CA ASP A 31 -3.29 11.29 -11.81
C ASP A 31 -2.30 11.35 -10.63
N LYS A 32 -2.46 10.49 -9.62
CA LYS A 32 -1.66 10.55 -8.38
C LYS A 32 -0.40 9.68 -8.40
N LEU A 33 -0.22 8.81 -9.40
CA LEU A 33 0.82 7.76 -9.39
C LEU A 33 1.84 7.93 -10.52
N SER A 34 2.62 9.01 -10.48
CA SER A 34 3.56 9.40 -11.56
C SER A 34 4.46 8.28 -12.09
N GLN A 35 4.97 7.41 -11.20
CA GLN A 35 5.86 6.32 -11.58
C GLN A 35 5.13 5.18 -12.33
N VAL A 36 3.93 4.81 -11.89
CA VAL A 36 3.11 3.79 -12.57
C VAL A 36 2.58 4.34 -13.90
N LEU A 37 2.20 5.61 -13.93
CA LEU A 37 1.75 6.33 -15.11
C LEU A 37 2.79 6.34 -16.24
N GLY A 38 4.07 6.58 -15.89
CA GLY A 38 5.17 6.54 -16.85
C GLY A 38 5.31 5.15 -17.50
N SER A 39 5.33 4.11 -16.67
CA SER A 39 5.43 2.72 -17.14
C SER A 39 4.27 2.32 -18.04
N LEU A 40 3.03 2.67 -17.68
CA LEU A 40 1.84 2.36 -18.48
C LEU A 40 1.85 3.07 -19.85
N LYS A 41 2.32 4.32 -19.92
CA LYS A 41 2.44 5.06 -21.19
C LYS A 41 3.52 4.47 -22.10
N ASP A 42 4.65 4.06 -21.53
CA ASP A 42 5.73 3.43 -22.29
C ASP A 42 5.29 2.06 -22.84
N VAL A 43 4.59 1.26 -22.04
CA VAL A 43 3.99 0.00 -22.48
C VAL A 43 2.98 0.22 -23.61
N ALA A 44 2.07 1.19 -23.46
CA ALA A 44 1.08 1.51 -24.50
C ALA A 44 1.74 1.93 -25.82
N LYS A 45 2.89 2.63 -25.77
CA LYS A 45 3.67 3.00 -26.95
C LYS A 45 4.29 1.76 -27.62
N GLU A 46 4.94 0.88 -26.87
CA GLU A 46 5.55 -0.35 -27.41
C GLU A 46 4.49 -1.29 -28.02
N MET A 47 3.30 -1.34 -27.42
CA MET A 47 2.17 -2.09 -27.97
C MET A 47 1.71 -1.60 -29.35
N ARG A 48 1.86 -0.30 -29.68
CA ARG A 48 1.56 0.21 -31.04
C ARG A 48 2.47 -0.41 -32.08
N ASP A 49 3.75 -0.61 -31.73
CA ASP A 49 4.72 -1.21 -32.63
C ASP A 49 4.41 -2.69 -32.87
N VAL A 50 4.06 -3.43 -31.81
CA VAL A 50 3.62 -4.83 -31.90
C VAL A 50 2.34 -4.95 -32.73
N GLU A 51 1.34 -4.12 -32.46
CA GLU A 51 0.09 -4.07 -33.25
C GLU A 51 0.39 -3.84 -34.75
N GLY A 52 1.23 -2.85 -35.07
CA GLY A 52 1.62 -2.56 -36.45
C GLY A 52 2.34 -3.72 -37.13
N ASN A 53 3.18 -4.45 -36.39
CA ASN A 53 3.84 -5.65 -36.89
C ASN A 53 2.85 -6.79 -37.14
N LEU A 54 1.92 -7.04 -36.21
CA LEU A 54 0.87 -8.05 -36.38
C LEU A 54 -0.05 -7.74 -37.56
N ARG A 55 -0.48 -6.47 -37.74
CA ARG A 55 -1.28 -6.03 -38.90
C ARG A 55 -0.54 -6.24 -40.23
N ARG A 56 0.77 -6.00 -40.25
CA ARG A 56 1.65 -6.25 -41.42
C ARG A 56 2.04 -7.72 -41.57
N LYS A 57 1.49 -8.63 -40.76
CA LYS A 57 1.77 -10.07 -40.75
C LYS A 57 3.24 -10.39 -40.44
N ARG A 58 3.90 -9.55 -39.65
CA ARG A 58 5.30 -9.69 -39.22
C ARG A 58 5.35 -10.21 -37.80
N LEU A 59 5.55 -11.51 -37.64
CA LEU A 59 5.82 -12.15 -36.35
C LEU A 59 7.27 -12.63 -36.32
N ASN A 60 8.19 -11.69 -36.13
CA ASN A 60 9.63 -11.97 -36.03
C ASN A 60 10.08 -12.05 -34.56
N GLN A 61 11.30 -12.52 -34.30
CA GLN A 61 11.85 -12.60 -32.95
C GLN A 61 11.83 -11.27 -32.21
N GLU A 62 12.04 -10.15 -32.90
CA GLU A 62 11.96 -8.82 -32.30
C GLU A 62 10.55 -8.51 -31.78
N THR A 63 9.51 -8.82 -32.55
CA THR A 63 8.11 -8.61 -32.15
C THR A 63 7.75 -9.47 -30.94
N LEU A 64 8.27 -10.71 -30.89
CA LEU A 64 8.08 -11.60 -29.73
C LEU A 64 8.79 -11.07 -28.48
N ARG A 65 10.05 -10.64 -28.60
CA ARG A 65 10.79 -10.02 -27.48
C ARG A 65 10.10 -8.78 -26.94
N LYS A 66 9.63 -7.90 -27.82
CA LYS A 66 8.84 -6.72 -27.41
C LYS A 66 7.59 -7.13 -26.65
N GLN A 67 6.88 -8.18 -27.09
CA GLN A 67 5.71 -8.69 -26.39
C GLN A 67 6.04 -9.26 -25.00
N GLU A 68 7.20 -9.91 -24.84
CA GLU A 68 7.68 -10.41 -23.54
C GLU A 68 8.05 -9.26 -22.59
N GLU A 69 8.72 -8.22 -23.10
CA GLU A 69 9.04 -7.01 -22.34
C GLU A 69 7.77 -6.26 -21.90
N ILE A 70 6.80 -6.09 -22.81
CA ILE A 70 5.48 -5.51 -22.53
C ILE A 70 4.80 -6.28 -21.40
N LEU A 71 4.73 -7.61 -21.49
CA LEU A 71 4.10 -8.45 -20.48
C LEU A 71 4.79 -8.29 -19.12
N THR A 72 6.12 -8.29 -19.10
CA THR A 72 6.91 -8.12 -17.88
C THR A 72 6.59 -6.78 -17.20
N ARG A 73 6.59 -5.68 -17.97
CA ARG A 73 6.27 -4.34 -17.43
C ARG A 73 4.82 -4.21 -16.97
N MET A 74 3.88 -4.88 -17.63
CA MET A 74 2.49 -4.92 -17.19
C MET A 74 2.35 -5.61 -15.82
N LEU A 75 3.02 -6.75 -15.62
CA LEU A 75 3.03 -7.47 -14.35
C LEU A 75 3.73 -6.66 -13.24
N GLU A 76 4.82 -5.97 -13.57
CA GLU A 76 5.50 -5.07 -12.63
C GLU A 76 4.61 -3.88 -12.24
N SER A 77 3.90 -3.30 -13.21
CA SER A 77 2.93 -2.22 -12.98
C SER A 77 1.81 -2.68 -12.04
N GLU A 78 1.22 -3.85 -12.28
CA GLU A 78 0.20 -4.44 -11.41
C GLU A 78 0.72 -4.64 -9.98
N LYS A 79 1.91 -5.22 -9.83
CA LYS A 79 2.55 -5.41 -8.52
C LYS A 79 2.81 -4.08 -7.81
N SER A 80 3.16 -3.03 -8.56
CA SER A 80 3.37 -1.69 -8.01
C SER A 80 2.06 -1.08 -7.50
N LEU A 81 0.98 -1.21 -8.27
CA LEU A 81 -0.37 -0.77 -7.88
C LEU A 81 -0.80 -1.42 -6.56
N GLN A 82 -0.71 -2.75 -6.47
CA GLN A 82 -1.09 -3.50 -5.27
C GLN A 82 -0.30 -3.04 -4.04
N LYS A 83 1.02 -2.90 -4.17
CA LYS A 83 1.88 -2.41 -3.07
C LYS A 83 1.49 -1.00 -2.62
N GLN A 84 1.06 -0.15 -3.55
CA GLN A 84 0.69 1.22 -3.24
C GLN A 84 -0.68 1.31 -2.55
N ASP A 85 -1.63 0.47 -2.95
CA ASP A 85 -2.93 0.32 -2.26
C ASP A 85 -2.74 -0.18 -0.82
N GLU A 86 -1.88 -1.17 -0.60
CA GLU A 86 -1.55 -1.65 0.74
C GLU A 86 -0.89 -0.57 1.61
N LYS A 87 0.04 0.21 1.04
CA LYS A 87 0.66 1.35 1.73
C LYS A 87 -0.36 2.43 2.08
N SER A 88 -1.32 2.70 1.19
CA SER A 88 -2.37 3.70 1.42
C SER A 88 -3.29 3.27 2.56
N ARG A 89 -3.75 2.01 2.57
CA ARG A 89 -4.53 1.44 3.68
C ARG A 89 -3.79 1.47 5.01
N LYS A 90 -2.47 1.20 5.03
CA LYS A 90 -1.63 1.31 6.23
C LYS A 90 -1.46 2.76 6.72
N ARG A 91 -1.50 3.75 5.82
CA ARG A 91 -1.42 5.18 6.17
C ARG A 91 -2.75 5.78 6.61
N GLU A 92 -3.88 5.18 6.23
CA GLU A 92 -5.22 5.58 6.67
C GLU A 92 -5.55 5.16 8.12
N ALA A 93 -4.72 4.32 8.75
CA ALA A 93 -4.75 4.11 10.19
C ALA A 93 -4.48 5.46 10.89
N THR A 94 -5.53 6.02 11.49
CA THR A 94 -5.63 7.36 12.06
C THR A 94 -4.38 7.82 12.81
N THR A 95 -3.69 8.82 12.24
CA THR A 95 -2.87 9.72 13.06
C THR A 95 -3.82 10.57 13.89
N ALA A 96 -3.83 10.38 15.21
CA ALA A 96 -4.62 11.21 16.12
C ALA A 96 -4.30 12.69 15.87
N LYS A 97 -5.29 13.49 15.46
CA LYS A 97 -5.16 14.94 15.41
C LYS A 97 -4.87 15.42 16.83
N ARG A 98 -3.63 15.85 17.10
CA ARG A 98 -3.36 16.72 18.25
C ARG A 98 -4.11 18.03 18.00
N ILE A 99 -5.33 18.13 18.50
CA ILE A 99 -5.99 19.42 18.70
C ILE A 99 -5.19 20.09 19.80
N PHE A 100 -4.28 20.99 19.43
CA PHE A 100 -3.65 21.88 20.41
C PHE A 100 -4.68 22.94 20.80
N THR A 101 -5.61 22.56 21.68
CA THR A 101 -6.25 23.56 22.53
C THR A 101 -5.19 24.02 23.52
N PRO A 102 -4.85 25.33 23.62
CA PRO A 102 -4.09 25.81 24.75
C PRO A 102 -4.95 25.60 25.99
N SER A 103 -4.76 24.45 26.64
CA SER A 103 -5.39 24.15 27.91
C SER A 103 -4.86 25.20 28.88
N LYS A 104 -5.74 26.12 29.29
CA LYS A 104 -5.58 26.82 30.55
C LYS A 104 -5.39 25.71 31.58
N ALA A 105 -4.16 25.53 32.06
CA ALA A 105 -3.83 24.58 33.08
C ALA A 105 -4.68 24.89 34.32
N LYS A 106 -5.84 24.23 34.44
CA LYS A 106 -6.54 24.10 35.71
C LYS A 106 -5.61 23.27 36.58
N GLY A 107 -5.22 23.85 37.72
CA GLY A 107 -4.26 23.27 38.64
C GLY A 107 -4.53 21.80 38.90
N ILE A 108 -3.46 21.01 38.93
CA ILE A 108 -3.48 19.57 39.22
C ILE A 108 -4.28 19.36 40.50
N ASN A 109 -5.37 18.59 40.41
CA ASN A 109 -6.18 18.27 41.58
C ASN A 109 -5.28 17.52 42.60
N PRO A 110 -5.08 18.04 43.82
CA PRO A 110 -4.14 17.48 44.80
C PRO A 110 -4.51 16.04 45.20
N ASP A 111 -5.76 15.64 45.06
CA ASP A 111 -6.19 14.28 45.37
C ASP A 111 -5.80 13.27 44.29
N LEU A 112 -5.78 13.68 43.02
CA LEU A 112 -5.24 12.85 41.92
C LEU A 112 -3.74 12.60 42.09
N LEU A 113 -3.02 13.58 42.64
CA LEU A 113 -1.59 13.45 42.91
C LEU A 113 -1.31 12.44 44.03
N LYS A 114 -2.17 12.38 45.05
CA LYS A 114 -2.08 11.38 46.12
C LYS A 114 -2.37 9.97 45.59
N VAL A 115 -3.46 9.81 44.84
CA VAL A 115 -3.84 8.51 44.23
C VAL A 115 -2.71 7.97 43.35
N ARG A 116 -2.09 8.84 42.53
CA ARG A 116 -0.95 8.44 41.68
C ARG A 116 0.26 7.98 42.49
N LYS A 117 0.58 8.68 43.58
CA LYS A 117 1.70 8.29 44.45
C LYS A 117 1.46 6.95 45.13
N GLU A 118 0.24 6.67 45.57
CA GLU A 118 -0.10 5.39 46.20
C GLU A 118 -0.10 4.23 45.20
N LEU A 119 -0.60 4.46 43.97
CA LEU A 119 -0.52 3.47 42.89
C LEU A 119 0.94 3.14 42.52
N GLN A 120 1.81 4.15 42.48
CA GLN A 120 3.23 3.96 42.19
C GLN A 120 3.94 3.16 43.29
N LYS A 121 3.62 3.41 44.56
CA LYS A 121 4.14 2.62 45.68
C LYS A 121 3.64 1.18 45.64
N GLY A 122 2.34 0.96 45.39
CA GLY A 122 1.76 -0.38 45.29
C GLY A 122 2.39 -1.22 44.18
N LEU A 123 2.69 -0.61 43.04
CA LEU A 123 3.42 -1.26 41.95
C LEU A 123 4.85 -1.64 42.37
N GLN A 124 5.56 -0.73 43.04
CA GLN A 124 6.93 -0.98 43.46
C GLN A 124 7.00 -2.10 44.52
N SER A 125 6.11 -2.06 45.51
CA SER A 125 5.97 -3.13 46.51
C SER A 125 5.54 -4.48 45.91
N ALA A 126 4.74 -4.47 44.83
CA ALA A 126 4.41 -5.70 44.11
C ALA A 126 5.65 -6.31 43.45
N PHE A 127 6.55 -5.51 42.87
CA PHE A 127 7.79 -5.99 42.27
C PHE A 127 8.86 -6.43 43.29
N ASP A 128 8.79 -5.95 44.52
CA ASP A 128 9.66 -6.38 45.63
C ASP A 128 9.25 -7.75 46.21
N ALA A 129 8.00 -8.18 46.00
CA ALA A 129 7.55 -9.54 46.31
C ALA A 129 8.00 -10.53 45.23
N PRO A 130 8.24 -11.81 45.55
CA PRO A 130 8.65 -12.82 44.55
C PRO A 130 7.50 -13.15 43.59
N ILE A 131 7.32 -12.31 42.56
CA ILE A 131 6.37 -12.53 41.47
C ILE A 131 7.03 -13.40 40.38
N PRO A 132 6.40 -14.52 39.98
CA PRO A 132 6.89 -15.36 38.89
C PRO A 132 7.02 -14.56 37.58
N GLU A 133 8.13 -14.73 36.84
CA GLU A 133 8.53 -13.84 35.74
C GLU A 133 7.43 -13.61 34.68
N GLY A 134 6.61 -14.62 34.37
CA GLY A 134 5.55 -14.52 33.38
C GLY A 134 4.38 -13.59 33.76
N TYR A 135 4.24 -13.24 35.05
CA TYR A 135 3.15 -12.37 35.53
C TYR A 135 3.58 -10.91 35.69
N ARG A 136 4.88 -10.61 35.59
CA ARG A 136 5.42 -9.25 35.74
C ARG A 136 4.85 -8.28 34.70
N ASP A 137 4.68 -8.75 33.47
CA ASP A 137 4.13 -7.94 32.38
C ASP A 137 2.63 -7.72 32.54
N LEU A 138 1.90 -8.68 33.09
CA LEU A 138 0.46 -8.54 33.39
C LEU A 138 0.23 -7.53 34.51
N VAL A 139 1.04 -7.57 35.58
CA VAL A 139 0.98 -6.60 36.67
C VAL A 139 1.32 -5.20 36.17
N ARG A 140 2.36 -5.05 35.33
CA ARG A 140 2.71 -3.76 34.73
C ARG A 140 1.53 -3.19 33.92
N ARG A 141 0.95 -3.99 33.03
CA ARG A 141 -0.19 -3.56 32.21
C ARG A 141 -1.42 -3.18 33.03
N TYR A 142 -1.72 -3.94 34.09
CA TYR A 142 -2.84 -3.64 34.98
C TYR A 142 -2.71 -2.26 35.63
N TYR A 143 -1.53 -1.95 36.16
CA TYR A 143 -1.28 -0.65 36.79
C TYR A 143 -1.17 0.50 35.78
N GLU A 144 -0.67 0.25 34.57
CA GLU A 144 -0.69 1.23 33.47
C GLU A 144 -2.13 1.64 33.12
N LEU A 145 -3.02 0.66 32.91
CA LEU A 145 -4.45 0.90 32.62
C LEU A 145 -5.16 1.63 33.76
N LEU A 146 -4.86 1.28 35.01
CA LEU A 146 -5.42 1.95 36.19
C LEU A 146 -4.90 3.38 36.34
N SER A 147 -3.71 3.69 35.85
CA SER A 147 -3.16 5.05 35.86
C SER A 147 -3.72 5.94 34.75
N GLU A 148 -4.10 5.35 33.61
CA GLU A 148 -4.73 6.07 32.50
C GLU A 148 -6.19 6.43 32.80
N SER A 149 -6.90 5.62 33.58
CA SER A 149 -8.31 5.89 33.94
C SER A 149 -8.50 7.00 34.98
N VAL A 150 -7.42 7.40 35.66
CA VAL A 150 -7.42 8.47 36.69
C VAL A 150 -7.05 9.84 36.10
N ARG A 151 -6.98 9.96 34.77
CA ARG A 151 -6.52 11.17 34.06
C ARG A 151 -7.62 12.16 33.70
#